data_AF-A0A9P7L2K3-F1
#
_entry.id   AF-A0A9P7L2K3-F1
#
_cell.length_a   1.000
_cell.length_b   1.000
_cell.length_c   1.000
_cell.angle_alpha   90.00
_cell.angle_beta   90.00
_cell.angle_gamma   90.00
#
_symmetry.space_group_name_H-M   'P 1'
#
loop_
_entity.id
_entity.type
_entity.pdbx_description
1 polymer ?
#
loop_
_entity_poly.entity_id
_entity_poly.type
_entity_poly.pdbx_seq_one_letter_code
_entity_poly.pdbx_strand_id
1 'polypeptide(L)'
;MLEAFCHSQTIEGDINAPGLPVTEEGIPAIAFSGASTGNTAFNTSPVPKRSLVYAELATTLVKKIVDSGKPYLPEDVYLNVNFGKVEGKCTDASQFQWVLTRINTGLLSERDTEWCGEDRLLTETEIALKSGCYASISVGDAADKTTADAARQKVVLGKLKDMLVCVD
;
A
#
# COMPACT_ATOMS: atom_id res chain seq x y z
N MET A 1 10.95 -5.13 -14.44
CA MET A 1 11.15 -5.71 -13.09
C MET A 1 10.05 -5.12 -12.20
N LEU A 2 9.66 -5.74 -11.08
CA LEU A 2 8.77 -5.11 -10.08
C LEU A 2 9.60 -5.00 -8.81
N GLU A 3 9.70 -3.80 -8.24
CA GLU A 3 10.47 -3.56 -7.01
C GLU A 3 9.53 -3.37 -5.82
N ALA A 4 9.93 -3.96 -4.69
CA ALA A 4 9.19 -3.96 -3.44
C ALA A 4 10.14 -3.57 -2.30
N PHE A 5 9.84 -2.48 -1.61
CA PHE A 5 10.64 -1.94 -0.50
C PHE A 5 9.88 -2.10 0.82
N CYS A 6 10.56 -2.56 1.88
CA CYS A 6 10.00 -2.65 3.24
C CYS A 6 10.70 -1.65 4.17
N HIS A 7 9.94 -0.83 4.91
CA HIS A 7 10.49 0.12 5.88
C HIS A 7 9.69 0.13 7.20
N SER A 8 10.35 0.44 8.33
CA SER A 8 9.70 0.64 9.63
C SER A 8 9.52 2.13 9.93
N GLN A 9 8.29 2.63 9.99
CA GLN A 9 7.81 3.90 10.58
C GLN A 9 8.68 5.19 10.52
N THR A 10 9.68 5.28 9.64
CA THR A 10 10.27 6.54 9.19
C THR A 10 9.96 6.69 7.71
N ILE A 11 8.76 7.21 7.45
CA ILE A 11 8.47 7.95 6.22
C ILE A 11 9.55 9.03 6.18
N GLU A 12 10.47 8.97 5.21
CA GLU A 12 11.27 10.10 4.67
C GLU A 12 12.57 9.61 3.99
N GLY A 13 13.17 8.48 4.40
CA GLY A 13 14.51 8.07 3.91
C GLY A 13 14.60 7.76 2.41
N ASP A 14 13.79 6.80 1.93
CA ASP A 14 13.77 6.42 0.51
C ASP A 14 12.79 7.25 -0.32
N ILE A 15 11.74 7.80 0.33
CA ILE A 15 10.82 8.66 -0.39
C ILE A 15 11.46 10.01 -0.70
N ASN A 16 12.37 10.56 0.12
CA ASN A 16 13.03 11.85 -0.16
C ASN A 16 14.28 11.74 -1.03
N ALA A 17 14.58 10.55 -1.57
CA ALA A 17 15.51 10.47 -2.69
C ALA A 17 14.88 11.24 -3.88
N PRO A 18 15.60 12.17 -4.53
CA PRO A 18 15.14 12.73 -5.80
C PRO A 18 14.97 11.58 -6.81
N GLY A 19 13.78 11.47 -7.40
CA GLY A 19 13.41 10.39 -8.31
C GLY A 19 13.11 9.08 -7.58
N LEU A 20 11.83 8.75 -7.40
CA LEU A 20 11.50 7.32 -7.24
C LEU A 20 12.05 6.60 -8.51
N PRO A 21 12.68 5.42 -8.42
CA PRO A 21 13.14 4.70 -9.61
C PRO A 21 12.02 4.43 -10.63
N VAL A 22 10.76 4.57 -10.19
CA VAL A 22 9.56 4.64 -11.02
C VAL A 22 9.66 5.69 -12.12
N THR A 23 10.11 6.91 -11.82
CA THR A 23 10.15 8.02 -12.79
C THR A 23 11.37 7.99 -13.68
N GLU A 24 12.52 7.54 -13.18
CA GLU A 24 13.78 7.55 -13.95
C GLU A 24 13.98 6.28 -14.79
N GLU A 25 13.53 5.12 -14.30
CA GLU A 25 13.76 3.82 -14.95
C GLU A 25 12.46 3.13 -15.39
N GLY A 26 11.29 3.74 -15.14
CA GLY A 26 9.98 3.16 -15.50
C GLY A 26 9.68 1.86 -14.73
N ILE A 27 10.32 1.68 -13.57
CA ILE A 27 10.19 0.45 -12.78
C ILE A 27 8.98 0.58 -11.86
N PRO A 28 7.95 -0.28 -11.98
CA PRO A 28 6.84 -0.26 -11.03
C PRO A 28 7.34 -0.55 -9.61
N ALA A 29 6.88 0.25 -8.64
CA ALA A 29 7.32 0.17 -7.25
C ALA A 29 6.16 0.03 -6.26
N ILE A 30 6.42 -0.71 -5.18
CA ILE A 30 5.53 -0.85 -4.03
C ILE A 30 6.34 -0.59 -2.76
N ALA A 31 5.86 0.31 -1.91
CA ALA A 31 6.41 0.58 -0.59
C ALA A 31 5.53 -0.05 0.49
N PHE A 32 6.13 -0.82 1.40
CA PHE A 32 5.45 -1.51 2.49
C PHE A 32 5.89 -0.96 3.86
N SER A 33 4.88 -0.59 4.66
CA SER A 33 5.04 -0.07 6.01
C SER A 33 4.22 -0.89 7.00
N GLY A 34 4.82 -1.29 8.13
CA GLY A 34 4.12 -2.03 9.20
C GLY A 34 3.95 -1.18 10.47
N ALA A 35 2.77 -1.22 11.08
CA ALA A 35 2.45 -0.39 12.25
C ALA A 35 2.89 -0.97 13.61
N SER A 36 3.31 -2.25 13.66
CA SER A 36 3.82 -2.86 14.90
C SER A 36 5.06 -2.14 15.40
N THR A 37 5.11 -1.86 16.69
CA THR A 37 6.25 -1.18 17.32
C THR A 37 7.38 -2.17 17.68
N GLY A 38 8.55 -1.62 17.96
CA GLY A 38 9.74 -2.36 18.40
C GLY A 38 10.69 -2.71 17.25
N ASN A 39 11.94 -2.29 17.41
CA ASN A 39 13.01 -2.59 16.47
C ASN A 39 13.59 -3.99 16.76
N THR A 40 13.96 -4.70 15.71
CA THR A 40 14.60 -6.01 15.80
C THR A 40 15.68 -6.09 14.73
N ALA A 41 16.76 -6.82 14.99
CA ALA A 41 17.75 -7.06 13.96
C ALA A 41 17.14 -7.94 12.85
N PHE A 42 17.56 -7.74 11.60
CA PHE A 42 17.05 -8.50 10.46
C PHE A 42 17.31 -10.02 10.58
N ASN A 43 18.33 -10.40 11.36
CA ASN A 43 18.76 -11.77 11.61
C ASN A 43 18.29 -12.33 12.96
N THR A 44 17.34 -11.67 13.64
CA THR A 44 16.81 -12.15 14.92
C THR A 44 16.20 -13.55 14.79
N SER A 45 16.55 -14.44 15.73
CA SER A 45 16.03 -15.79 15.84
C SER A 45 15.46 -16.05 17.24
N PRO A 46 14.23 -16.57 17.38
CA PRO A 46 13.30 -16.90 16.30
C PRO A 46 12.81 -15.65 15.56
N VAL A 47 12.43 -15.80 14.28
CA VAL A 47 11.88 -14.68 13.48
C VAL A 47 10.62 -14.16 14.16
N PRO A 48 10.51 -12.85 14.44
CA PRO A 48 9.33 -12.29 15.08
C PRO A 48 8.06 -12.55 14.27
N LYS A 49 6.98 -12.95 14.94
CA LYS A 49 5.69 -13.27 14.30
C LYS A 49 5.19 -12.14 13.38
N ARG A 50 5.35 -10.88 13.79
CA ARG A 50 5.00 -9.69 12.97
C ARG A 50 5.70 -9.69 11.61
N SER A 51 6.98 -10.09 11.57
CA SER A 51 7.76 -10.11 10.34
C SER A 51 7.23 -11.18 9.37
N LEU A 52 6.80 -12.33 9.90
CA LEU A 52 6.19 -13.39 9.10
C LEU A 52 4.84 -12.95 8.51
N VAL A 53 3.97 -12.33 9.32
CA VAL A 53 2.66 -11.85 8.86
C VAL A 53 2.81 -10.76 7.80
N TYR A 54 3.67 -9.75 8.02
CA TYR A 54 3.88 -8.70 7.03
C TYR A 54 4.51 -9.22 5.74
N ALA A 55 5.43 -10.20 5.81
CA ALA A 55 5.99 -10.83 4.63
C ALA A 55 4.92 -11.58 3.81
N GLU A 56 4.00 -12.27 4.48
CA GLU A 56 2.88 -12.96 3.82
C GLU A 56 1.91 -11.99 3.15
N LEU A 57 1.56 -10.88 3.82
CA LEU A 57 0.73 -9.81 3.23
C LEU A 57 1.41 -9.18 2.00
N ALA A 58 2.68 -8.80 2.12
CA ALA A 58 3.42 -8.21 1.01
C ALA A 58 3.50 -9.17 -0.19
N THR A 59 3.81 -10.44 0.06
CA THR A 59 3.85 -11.47 -0.98
C THR A 59 2.49 -11.67 -1.63
N THR A 60 1.40 -11.62 -0.86
CA THR A 60 0.03 -11.73 -1.37
C THR A 60 -0.28 -10.61 -2.38
N LEU A 61 0.03 -9.36 -2.03
CA LEU A 61 -0.19 -8.22 -2.92
C LEU A 61 0.71 -8.27 -4.16
N VAL A 62 2.01 -8.54 -3.98
CA VAL A 62 2.96 -8.66 -5.10
C VAL A 62 2.51 -9.74 -6.07
N LYS A 63 2.13 -10.92 -5.56
CA LYS A 63 1.61 -12.01 -6.39
C LYS A 63 0.35 -11.58 -7.14
N LYS A 64 -0.59 -10.90 -6.47
CA LYS A 64 -1.81 -10.40 -7.11
C LYS A 64 -1.51 -9.47 -8.28
N ILE A 65 -0.60 -8.51 -8.09
CA ILE A 65 -0.18 -7.57 -9.13
C ILE A 65 0.50 -8.30 -10.30
N VAL A 66 1.43 -9.22 -10.01
CA VAL A 66 2.12 -10.01 -11.05
C VAL A 66 1.15 -10.87 -11.84
N ASP A 67 0.23 -11.58 -11.17
CA ASP A 67 -0.77 -12.42 -11.80
C ASP A 67 -1.78 -11.62 -12.65
N SER A 68 -1.98 -10.33 -12.33
CA SER A 68 -2.82 -9.42 -13.13
C SER A 68 -2.20 -9.01 -14.48
N GLY A 69 -0.95 -9.39 -14.73
CA GLY A 69 -0.24 -9.16 -15.98
C GLY A 69 0.35 -7.75 -16.15
N LYS A 70 1.15 -7.59 -17.21
CA LYS A 70 1.81 -6.33 -17.58
C LYS A 70 0.87 -5.38 -18.34
N PRO A 71 1.06 -4.05 -18.25
CA PRO A 71 1.97 -3.38 -17.31
C PRO A 71 1.51 -3.64 -15.86
N TYR A 72 2.47 -3.86 -14.95
CA TYR A 72 2.15 -4.28 -13.58
C TYR A 72 1.44 -3.17 -12.81
N LEU A 73 1.90 -1.93 -13.00
CA LEU A 73 1.24 -0.69 -12.58
C LEU A 73 1.17 0.27 -13.79
N PRO A 74 0.30 1.29 -13.76
CA PRO A 74 0.36 2.39 -14.73
C PRO A 74 1.70 3.12 -14.68
N GLU A 75 2.01 3.86 -15.74
CA GLU A 75 3.14 4.78 -15.77
C GLU A 75 3.01 5.84 -14.66
N ASP A 76 4.14 6.23 -14.08
CA ASP A 76 4.25 7.20 -12.97
C ASP A 76 3.34 6.88 -11.77
N VAL A 77 3.18 5.59 -11.47
CA VAL A 77 2.44 5.10 -10.29
C VAL A 77 3.33 4.24 -9.40
N TYR A 78 3.23 4.49 -8.10
CA TYR A 78 3.67 3.56 -7.06
C TYR A 78 2.51 3.21 -6.13
N LEU A 79 2.63 2.10 -5.41
CA LEU A 79 1.68 1.75 -4.35
C LEU A 79 2.31 2.02 -2.98
N ASN A 80 1.64 2.80 -2.14
CA ASN A 80 1.98 2.97 -0.73
C ASN A 80 1.09 2.05 0.12
N VAL A 81 1.68 1.09 0.81
CA VAL A 81 0.96 0.04 1.52
C VAL A 81 1.24 0.12 3.01
N ASN A 82 0.20 0.27 3.82
CA ASN A 82 0.32 0.28 5.29
C ASN A 82 -0.42 -0.91 5.89
N PHE A 83 0.30 -1.74 6.64
CA PHE A 83 -0.25 -2.85 7.39
C PHE A 83 -0.56 -2.43 8.83
N GLY A 84 -1.77 -2.74 9.29
CA GLY A 84 -2.17 -2.61 10.69
C GLY A 84 -1.29 -3.45 11.63
N LYS A 85 -1.36 -3.15 12.92
CA LYS A 85 -0.51 -3.82 13.93
C LYS A 85 -0.79 -5.32 14.00
N VAL A 86 0.28 -6.11 14.06
CA VAL A 86 0.20 -7.54 14.36
C VAL A 86 0.13 -7.75 15.87
N GLU A 87 -1.08 -7.64 16.41
CA GLU A 87 -1.40 -7.82 17.83
C GLU A 87 -2.86 -8.24 18.03
N GLY A 88 -3.20 -8.72 19.23
CA GLY A 88 -4.57 -9.12 19.56
C GLY A 88 -5.13 -10.16 18.58
N LYS A 89 -6.19 -9.79 17.85
CA LYS A 89 -6.83 -10.64 16.84
C LYS A 89 -6.19 -10.57 15.45
N CYS A 90 -5.14 -9.78 15.24
CA CYS A 90 -4.49 -9.56 13.93
C CYS A 90 -3.15 -10.30 13.84
N THR A 91 -3.16 -11.61 14.10
CA THR A 91 -1.94 -12.42 14.21
C THR A 91 -1.72 -13.37 13.04
N ASP A 92 -2.63 -13.35 12.07
CA ASP A 92 -2.60 -14.15 10.85
C ASP A 92 -2.92 -13.25 9.65
N ALA A 93 -2.23 -13.47 8.52
CA ALA A 93 -2.39 -12.63 7.34
C ALA A 93 -3.80 -12.68 6.76
N SER A 94 -4.48 -13.83 6.87
CA SER A 94 -5.86 -13.99 6.38
C SER A 94 -6.89 -13.13 7.13
N GLN A 95 -6.52 -12.58 8.29
CA GLN A 95 -7.39 -11.72 9.08
C GLN A 95 -7.40 -10.27 8.57
N PHE A 96 -6.41 -9.89 7.75
CA PHE A 96 -6.29 -8.53 7.24
C PHE A 96 -7.18 -8.33 6.02
N GLN A 97 -7.97 -7.27 6.06
CA GLN A 97 -8.80 -6.82 4.96
C GLN A 97 -8.10 -5.71 4.18
N TRP A 98 -8.11 -5.80 2.86
CA TRP A 98 -7.43 -4.86 1.98
C TRP A 98 -8.38 -3.74 1.57
N VAL A 99 -7.95 -2.50 1.73
CA VAL A 99 -8.75 -1.31 1.44
C VAL A 99 -8.00 -0.43 0.46
N LEU A 100 -8.67 -0.03 -0.63
CA LEU A 100 -8.13 0.96 -1.55
C LEU A 100 -8.29 2.35 -0.93
N THR A 101 -7.19 3.08 -0.83
CA THR A 101 -7.12 4.38 -0.14
C THR A 101 -6.44 5.43 -1.00
N ARG A 102 -6.38 6.64 -0.45
CA ARG A 102 -5.58 7.75 -0.96
C ARG A 102 -4.54 8.21 0.06
N ILE A 103 -3.54 8.97 -0.40
CA ILE A 103 -2.42 9.44 0.44
C ILE A 103 -2.84 10.69 1.25
N ASN A 104 -3.19 11.77 0.54
CA ASN A 104 -3.54 13.08 1.12
C ASN A 104 -5.06 13.24 1.23
N THR A 105 -5.59 14.16 2.03
CA THR A 105 -7.06 14.34 2.26
C THR A 105 -7.87 14.82 1.04
N GLY A 106 -7.21 15.29 -0.01
CA GLY A 106 -7.88 15.70 -1.26
C GLY A 106 -8.67 17.01 -1.22
N LEU A 107 -8.38 17.90 -0.27
CA LEU A 107 -9.05 19.21 -0.17
C LEU A 107 -8.89 20.07 -1.44
N LEU A 108 -7.75 19.95 -2.12
CA LEU A 108 -7.39 20.71 -3.32
C LEU A 108 -7.14 19.82 -4.54
N SER A 109 -7.38 18.50 -4.44
CA SER A 109 -7.14 17.57 -5.54
C SER A 109 -8.43 17.21 -6.27
N GLU A 110 -8.28 16.76 -7.51
CA GLU A 110 -9.37 16.14 -8.28
C GLU A 110 -10.00 14.95 -7.54
N ARG A 111 -11.17 14.53 -8.05
CA ARG A 111 -11.91 13.36 -7.56
C ARG A 111 -11.17 12.06 -7.84
N ASP A 112 -11.38 11.07 -6.98
CA ASP A 112 -10.76 9.75 -7.07
C ASP A 112 -11.55 8.85 -8.04
N THR A 113 -11.05 7.64 -8.28
CA THR A 113 -11.83 6.64 -8.99
C THR A 113 -13.05 6.22 -8.17
N GLU A 114 -14.21 6.10 -8.80
CA GLU A 114 -15.43 5.67 -8.12
C GLU A 114 -15.27 4.26 -7.57
N TRP A 115 -15.42 4.12 -6.26
CA TRP A 115 -15.32 2.85 -5.56
C TRP A 115 -16.16 2.89 -4.29
N CYS A 116 -16.83 1.79 -3.98
CA CYS A 116 -17.72 1.70 -2.80
C CYS A 116 -18.85 2.75 -2.77
N GLY A 117 -19.28 3.26 -3.93
CA GLY A 117 -20.34 4.26 -4.04
C GLY A 117 -19.91 5.69 -3.80
N GLU A 118 -18.61 5.93 -3.61
CA GLU A 118 -18.02 7.27 -3.38
C GLU A 118 -16.95 7.57 -4.44
N ASP A 119 -16.70 8.87 -4.67
CA ASP A 119 -15.65 9.39 -5.56
C ASP A 119 -14.50 10.08 -4.80
N ARG A 120 -14.48 9.86 -3.48
CA ARG A 120 -13.43 10.31 -2.56
C ARG A 120 -13.07 9.14 -1.66
N LEU A 121 -11.92 8.52 -1.94
CA LEU A 121 -11.44 7.39 -1.14
C LEU A 121 -11.07 7.86 0.27
N LEU A 122 -11.21 6.97 1.25
CA LEU A 122 -10.65 7.19 2.58
C LEU A 122 -9.13 7.31 2.50
N THR A 123 -8.55 8.18 3.34
CA THR A 123 -7.10 8.27 3.46
C THR A 123 -6.54 7.05 4.18
N GLU A 124 -5.29 6.71 3.89
CA GLU A 124 -4.56 5.68 4.66
C GLU A 124 -4.48 5.99 6.16
N THR A 125 -4.51 7.27 6.54
CA THR A 125 -4.56 7.69 7.96
C THR A 125 -5.92 7.35 8.59
N GLU A 126 -7.03 7.59 7.89
CA GLU A 126 -8.36 7.20 8.38
C GLU A 126 -8.45 5.69 8.60
N ILE A 127 -7.89 4.89 7.69
CA ILE A 127 -7.83 3.43 7.86
C ILE A 127 -6.92 3.03 9.02
N ALA A 128 -5.75 3.66 9.17
CA ALA A 128 -4.82 3.38 10.26
C ALA A 128 -5.42 3.66 11.65
N LEU A 129 -6.38 4.59 11.75
CA LEU A 129 -7.08 4.93 12.99
C LEU A 129 -8.31 4.05 13.27
N LYS A 130 -8.83 3.32 12.27
CA LYS A 130 -9.96 2.39 12.46
C LYS A 130 -9.53 1.15 13.24
N SER A 131 -10.43 0.63 14.06
CA SER A 131 -10.23 -0.65 14.75
C SER A 131 -10.43 -1.81 13.79
N GLY A 132 -9.43 -2.67 13.65
CA GLY A 132 -9.52 -3.85 12.78
C GLY A 132 -8.16 -4.28 12.29
N CYS A 133 -8.14 -5.35 11.48
CA CYS A 133 -6.94 -5.80 10.80
C CYS A 133 -7.07 -5.29 9.37
N TYR A 134 -6.45 -4.15 9.07
CA TYR A 134 -6.54 -3.53 7.75
C TYR A 134 -5.16 -3.43 7.11
N ALA A 135 -5.15 -3.56 5.79
CA ALA A 135 -4.02 -3.24 4.93
C ALA A 135 -4.50 -2.20 3.91
N SER A 136 -4.04 -0.96 4.03
CA SER A 136 -4.40 0.10 3.10
C SER A 136 -3.48 0.08 1.89
N ILE A 137 -4.01 0.33 0.70
CA ILE A 137 -3.26 0.48 -0.54
C ILE A 137 -3.60 1.84 -1.13
N SER A 138 -2.68 2.79 -1.02
CA SER A 138 -2.82 4.10 -1.65
C SER A 138 -2.12 4.11 -3.01
N VAL A 139 -2.80 4.60 -4.05
CA VAL A 139 -2.22 4.77 -5.39
C VAL A 139 -1.54 6.13 -5.44
N GLY A 140 -0.22 6.14 -5.41
CA GLY A 140 0.59 7.35 -5.39
C GLY A 140 1.06 7.79 -6.77
N ASP A 141 1.13 9.09 -6.99
CA ASP A 141 1.77 9.72 -8.13
C ASP A 141 3.29 9.74 -7.91
N ALA A 142 4.05 9.12 -8.82
CA ALA A 142 5.50 9.01 -8.64
C ALA A 142 6.24 10.35 -8.77
N ALA A 143 5.65 11.37 -9.41
CA ALA A 143 6.29 12.66 -9.63
C ALA A 143 6.30 13.54 -8.37
N ASP A 144 5.23 13.49 -7.57
CA ASP A 144 5.06 14.38 -6.40
C ASP A 144 4.66 13.66 -5.10
N LYS A 145 4.45 12.35 -5.14
CA LYS A 145 4.07 11.48 -4.01
C LYS A 145 2.70 11.80 -3.41
N THR A 146 1.87 12.54 -4.14
CA THR A 146 0.46 12.72 -3.81
C THR A 146 -0.37 11.56 -4.34
N THR A 147 -1.69 11.63 -4.21
CA THR A 147 -2.57 10.60 -4.78
C THR A 147 -2.62 10.74 -6.29
N ALA A 148 -2.37 9.64 -7.02
CA ALA A 148 -2.50 9.61 -8.49
C ALA A 148 -3.93 9.95 -8.94
N ASP A 149 -4.11 10.36 -10.19
CA ASP A 149 -5.44 10.68 -10.72
C ASP A 149 -6.39 9.46 -10.81
N ALA A 150 -7.69 9.75 -10.95
CA ALA A 150 -8.74 8.74 -11.02
C ALA A 150 -8.56 7.70 -12.15
N ALA A 151 -7.96 8.07 -13.27
CA ALA A 151 -7.77 7.15 -14.40
C ALA A 151 -6.69 6.11 -14.06
N ARG A 152 -5.57 6.54 -13.48
CA ARG A 152 -4.51 5.64 -12.99
C ARG A 152 -4.98 4.79 -11.81
N GLN A 153 -5.73 5.37 -10.87
CA GLN A 153 -6.38 4.63 -9.78
C GLN A 153 -7.30 3.52 -10.30
N LYS A 154 -8.12 3.80 -11.34
CA LYS A 154 -9.05 2.83 -11.93
C LYS A 154 -8.35 1.59 -12.46
N VAL A 155 -7.17 1.75 -13.05
CA VAL A 155 -6.37 0.61 -13.55
C VAL A 155 -5.92 -0.27 -12.40
N VAL A 156 -5.42 0.32 -11.31
CA VAL A 156 -5.01 -0.42 -10.10
C VAL A 156 -6.22 -1.11 -9.46
N LEU A 157 -7.34 -0.42 -9.32
CA LEU A 157 -8.60 -0.99 -8.83
C LEU A 157 -9.02 -2.20 -9.68
N GLY A 158 -8.96 -2.10 -11.01
CA GLY A 158 -9.28 -3.21 -11.91
C GLY A 158 -8.45 -4.48 -11.65
N LYS A 159 -7.18 -4.33 -11.23
CA LYS A 159 -6.27 -5.43 -10.91
C LYS A 159 -6.52 -6.04 -9.52
N LEU A 160 -7.01 -5.25 -8.57
CA LEU A 160 -7.10 -5.63 -7.15
C LEU A 160 -8.53 -5.83 -6.63
N LYS A 161 -9.57 -5.42 -7.37
CA LYS A 161 -10.96 -5.33 -6.89
C LYS A 161 -11.51 -6.55 -6.17
N ASP A 162 -11.08 -7.75 -6.51
CA ASP A 162 -11.57 -9.01 -5.94
C ASP A 162 -10.94 -9.38 -4.60
N MET A 163 -9.84 -8.73 -4.20
CA MET A 163 -9.29 -8.83 -2.84
C MET A 163 -9.63 -7.64 -1.95
N LEU A 164 -10.19 -6.58 -2.52
CA LEU A 164 -10.52 -5.34 -1.82
C LEU A 164 -11.90 -5.44 -1.15
N VAL A 165 -12.02 -4.78 0.00
CA VAL A 165 -13.30 -4.57 0.69
C VAL A 165 -13.65 -3.09 0.74
N CYS A 166 -14.94 -2.81 0.85
CA CYS A 166 -15.45 -1.50 1.24
C CYS A 166 -15.52 -1.40 2.76
N VAL A 167 -15.19 -0.23 3.29
CA VAL A 167 -15.28 0.08 4.72
C VAL A 167 -15.93 1.45 4.86
N ASP A 168 -16.88 1.56 5.80
CA ASP A 168 -17.51 2.81 6.21
C ASP A 168 -16.63 3.52 7.23
#